data_AF-A0A974P8N2-F1
#
_entry.id   AF-A0A974P8N2-F1
#
_cell.length_a   1.000
_cell.length_b   1.000
_cell.length_c   1.000
_cell.angle_alpha   90.00
_cell.angle_beta   90.00
_cell.angle_gamma   90.00
#
_symmetry.space_group_name_H-M   'P 1'
#
loop_
_entity.id
_entity.type
_entity.pdbx_description
1 polymer ?
#
loop_
_entity_poly.entity_id
_entity_poly.type
_entity_poly.pdbx_seq_one_letter_code
_entity_poly.pdbx_strand_id
1 'polypeptide(L)' 'MREVRRESRAVVNGLTEKDLERVVTVHYPENSEMESYSWSIQKILIGTAEHYACHTGQIVYLAKWMQEEDVYLLNWKHYD' A
#
# COMPACT_ATOMS: atom_id res chain seq x y z
N MET A 1 -2.35 -12.04 4.69
CA MET A 1 -2.42 -11.26 3.44
C MET A 1 -3.76 -11.36 2.70
N ARG A 2 -4.35 -12.55 2.49
CA ARG A 2 -5.64 -12.65 1.74
C ARG A 2 -6.80 -11.91 2.42
N GLU A 3 -6.89 -12.01 3.74
CA GLU A 3 -7.92 -11.35 4.55
C GLU A 3 -7.82 -9.83 4.51
N VAL A 4 -6.65 -9.27 4.84
CA VAL A 4 -6.38 -7.82 4.72
C VAL A 4 -6.68 -7.30 3.32
N ARG A 5 -6.28 -8.03 2.25
CA ARG A 5 -6.63 -7.63 0.87
C ARG A 5 -8.14 -7.59 0.62
N ARG A 6 -8.91 -8.53 1.16
CA ARG A 6 -10.37 -8.56 1.05
C ARG A 6 -10.98 -7.36 1.77
N GLU A 7 -10.54 -7.08 2.98
CA GLU A 7 -11.01 -5.96 3.80
C GLU A 7 -10.69 -4.61 3.16
N SER A 8 -9.43 -4.39 2.75
CA SER A 8 -9.03 -3.16 2.05
C SER A 8 -9.82 -2.98 0.75
N ARG A 9 -10.05 -4.05 -0.02
CA ARG A 9 -10.84 -3.98 -1.26
C ARG A 9 -12.30 -3.59 -0.97
N ALA A 10 -12.90 -4.10 0.09
CA ALA A 10 -14.27 -3.73 0.47
C ALA A 10 -14.38 -2.23 0.80
N VAL A 11 -13.40 -1.69 1.53
CA VAL A 11 -13.35 -0.25 1.87
C VAL A 11 -13.18 0.60 0.62
N VAL A 12 -12.17 0.31 -0.21
CA VAL A 12 -11.88 1.10 -1.42
C VAL A 12 -13.03 1.06 -2.42
N ASN A 13 -13.65 -0.11 -2.62
CA ASN A 13 -14.79 -0.25 -3.53
C ASN A 13 -16.05 0.47 -3.04
N GLY A 14 -16.14 0.78 -1.74
CA GLY A 14 -17.26 1.52 -1.17
C GLY A 14 -17.13 3.04 -1.29
N LEU A 15 -15.99 3.56 -1.76
CA LEU A 15 -15.77 5.00 -1.88
C LEU A 15 -16.47 5.56 -3.12
N THR A 16 -17.08 6.72 -2.95
CA THR A 16 -17.60 7.55 -4.05
C THR A 16 -16.64 8.68 -4.39
N GLU A 17 -16.85 9.36 -5.51
CA GLU A 17 -16.06 10.55 -5.89
C GLU A 17 -16.12 11.65 -4.80
N LYS A 18 -17.30 11.85 -4.19
CA LYS A 18 -17.47 12.81 -3.09
C LYS A 18 -16.66 12.43 -1.84
N ASP A 19 -16.45 11.14 -1.60
CA ASP A 19 -15.64 10.70 -0.46
C ASP A 19 -14.17 11.07 -0.65
N LEU A 20 -13.68 11.17 -1.89
CA LEU A 20 -12.28 11.48 -2.16
C LEU A 20 -11.87 12.87 -1.63
N GLU A 21 -12.81 13.82 -1.63
CA GLU A 21 -12.61 15.18 -1.11
C GLU A 21 -12.75 15.27 0.42
N ARG A 22 -13.39 14.27 1.06
CA ARG A 22 -13.61 14.27 2.51
C ARG A 22 -12.28 14.21 3.26
N VAL A 23 -12.08 15.13 4.20
CA VAL A 23 -10.95 15.13 5.12
C VAL A 23 -11.24 14.18 6.28
N VAL A 24 -10.29 13.30 6.58
CA VAL A 24 -10.33 12.38 7.72
C VAL A 24 -9.07 12.55 8.56
N THR A 25 -9.20 12.35 9.87
CA THR A 25 -8.07 12.37 10.81
C THR A 25 -7.58 10.95 11.04
N VAL A 26 -6.29 10.72 10.81
CA VAL A 26 -5.61 9.48 11.16
C VAL A 26 -5.00 9.65 12.53
N HIS A 27 -5.47 8.84 13.48
CA HIS A 27 -4.98 8.85 14.85
C HIS A 27 -3.93 7.76 15.03
N TYR A 28 -2.74 8.17 15.45
CA TYR A 28 -1.74 7.21 15.89
C TYR A 28 -1.88 6.91 17.39
N PRO A 29 -1.49 5.70 17.83
CA PRO A 29 -1.37 5.38 19.24
C PRO A 29 -0.45 6.36 19.97
N GLU A 30 -0.76 6.67 21.24
CA GLU A 30 0.01 7.63 22.07
C GLU A 30 1.50 7.26 22.20
N ASN A 31 1.85 5.98 22.02
CA ASN A 31 3.21 5.46 22.10
C ASN A 31 3.98 5.45 20.76
N SER A 32 3.42 5.97 19.68
CA SER A 32 3.99 5.82 18.33
C SER A 32 5.05 6.85 17.95
N GLU A 33 5.29 7.89 18.77
CA GLU A 33 6.09 9.08 18.42
C GLU A 33 5.60 9.84 17.16
N MET A 34 4.51 9.40 16.52
CA MET A 34 3.97 10.01 15.31
C MET A 34 2.84 10.97 15.63
N GLU A 35 2.88 12.16 15.03
CA GLU A 35 1.77 13.10 15.10
C GLU A 35 0.59 12.61 14.26
N SER A 36 -0.61 12.76 14.82
CA SER A 36 -1.86 12.55 14.07
C SER A 36 -1.98 13.59 12.96
N TYR A 37 -2.57 13.22 11.82
CA TYR A 37 -2.73 14.12 10.69
C TYR A 37 -4.14 14.06 10.12
N SER A 38 -4.57 15.15 9.47
CA SER A 38 -5.85 15.24 8.77
C SER A 38 -5.62 15.50 7.29
N TRP A 39 -6.04 14.57 6.43
CA TRP A 39 -5.89 14.69 4.97
C TRP A 39 -7.17 14.24 4.26
N SER A 40 -7.33 14.68 3.00
CA SER A 40 -8.38 14.13 2.14
C SER A 40 -8.16 12.65 1.91
N ILE A 41 -9.25 11.88 1.76
CA ILE A 41 -9.17 10.45 1.43
C ILE A 41 -8.35 10.24 0.15
N GLN A 42 -8.49 11.11 -0.85
CA GLN A 42 -7.67 11.08 -2.06
C GLN A 42 -6.16 11.12 -1.75
N LYS A 43 -5.73 12.06 -0.90
CA LYS A 43 -4.31 12.18 -0.54
C LYS A 43 -3.82 10.95 0.20
N ILE A 44 -4.65 10.38 1.08
CA ILE A 44 -4.32 9.13 1.78
C ILE A 44 -4.17 7.97 0.80
N LEU A 45 -5.06 7.83 -0.19
CA LEU A 45 -4.97 6.79 -1.20
C LEU A 45 -3.70 6.91 -2.07
N ILE A 46 -3.34 8.14 -2.48
CA ILE A 46 -2.11 8.40 -3.23
C ILE A 46 -0.89 7.99 -2.40
N GLY A 47 -0.78 8.47 -1.15
CA GLY A 47 0.33 8.13 -0.26
C GLY A 47 0.40 6.63 0.04
N THR A 48 -0.74 5.95 0.16
CA THR A 48 -0.79 4.49 0.36
C THR A 48 -0.27 3.75 -0.88
N ALA A 49 -0.60 4.21 -2.09
CA ALA A 49 -0.12 3.63 -3.33
C ALA A 49 1.39 3.82 -3.52
N GLU A 50 1.90 5.02 -3.22
CA GLU A 50 3.35 5.32 -3.21
C GLU A 50 4.10 4.40 -2.24
N HIS A 51 3.57 4.26 -1.02
CA HIS A 51 4.16 3.40 0.01
C HIS A 51 4.17 1.92 -0.41
N TYR A 52 3.06 1.45 -0.98
CA TYR A 52 2.96 0.09 -1.52
C TYR A 52 3.97 -0.17 -2.65
N ALA A 53 4.12 0.79 -3.58
CA ALA A 53 5.08 0.69 -4.67
C ALA A 53 6.53 0.65 -4.16
N CYS A 54 6.88 1.52 -3.21
CA CYS A 54 8.18 1.57 -2.57
C CYS A 54 8.55 0.21 -1.94
N HIS A 55 7.67 -0.33 -1.10
CA HIS A 55 7.89 -1.62 -0.44
C HIS A 55 7.91 -2.80 -1.41
N THR A 56 7.09 -2.76 -2.47
CA THR A 56 7.15 -3.78 -3.52
C THR A 56 8.52 -3.78 -4.20
N GLY A 57 9.07 -2.60 -4.51
CA GLY A 57 10.42 -2.45 -5.05
C GLY A 57 11.50 -3.02 -4.12
N GLN A 58 11.42 -2.73 -2.82
CA GLN A 58 12.35 -3.28 -1.82
C GLN A 58 12.29 -4.81 -1.75
N ILE A 59 11.08 -5.40 -1.77
CA ILE A 59 10.89 -6.86 -1.75
C ILE A 59 11.49 -7.50 -3.00
N VAL A 60 11.21 -6.94 -4.19
CA VAL A 60 11.76 -7.45 -5.46
C VAL A 60 13.29 -7.38 -5.46
N TYR A 61 13.85 -6.26 -5.01
CA TYR A 61 15.30 -6.08 -4.93
C TYR A 61 15.96 -7.08 -3.98
N LEU A 62 15.42 -7.24 -2.77
CA LEU A 62 15.93 -8.21 -1.79
C LEU A 62 15.77 -9.65 -2.29
N ALA A 63 14.64 -9.98 -2.91
CA ALA A 63 14.42 -11.30 -3.49
C ALA A 63 15.46 -11.62 -4.56
N LYS A 64 15.79 -10.66 -5.44
CA LYS A 64 16.87 -10.82 -6.44
C LYS A 64 18.25 -10.97 -5.79
N TRP A 65 18.53 -10.21 -4.74
CA TRP A 65 19.81 -10.29 -4.03
C TRP A 65 20.03 -11.65 -3.36
N MET A 66 18.96 -12.23 -2.80
CA MET A 66 19.02 -13.51 -2.08
C MET A 66 19.05 -14.74 -3.00
N GLN A 67 18.95 -14.55 -4.32
CA GLN A 67 18.98 -15.64 -5.27
C GLN A 67 20.44 -16.01 -5.61
N GLU A 68 20.79 -17.28 -5.42
CA GLU A 68 22.09 -17.84 -5.85
C GLU A 68 22.12 -18.16 -7.35
N GLU A 69 20.95 -18.33 -7.98
CA GLU A 69 20.76 -18.58 -9.41
C GLU A 69 19.58 -17.72 -9.95
N ASP A 70 19.60 -17.37 -11.24
CA ASP A 70 18.56 -16.58 -11.95
C ASP A 70 17.23 -17.36 -12.13
N VAL A 71 16.60 -17.75 -11.02
CA VAL A 71 15.28 -18.41 -11.01
C VAL A 71 14.22 -17.37 -10.65
N TYR A 72 13.32 -17.02 -11.56
CA TYR A 72 12.27 -16.03 -11.30
C TYR A 72 11.30 -16.48 -10.18
N LEU A 73 11.50 -15.99 -8.95
CA LEU A 73 10.63 -16.29 -7.79
C LEU A 73 9.23 -15.70 -7.91
N LEU A 74 9.12 -14.59 -8.64
CA LEU A 74 7.84 -14.00 -8.99
C LEU A 74 7.51 -14.46 -10.41
N ASN A 75 6.52 -15.35 -10.54
CA ASN A 75 5.87 -15.70 -11.81
C ASN A 75 5.09 -14.48 -12.40
N TRP A 76 5.68 -13.29 -12.35
CA TRP A 76 5.15 -12.11 -13.01
C TRP A 76 5.57 -12.19 -14.47
N LYS A 77 4.73 -12.82 -15.29
CA LYS A 77 4.84 -12.75 -16.74
C LYS A 77 4.62 -11.30 -17.16
N HIS A 78 5.69 -10.56 -17.41
CA HIS A 78 5.65 -9.63 -18.53
C HIS A 78 5.61 -10.52 -19.77
N TYR A 79 4.45 -10.61 -20.42
CA TYR A 79 4.37 -11.30 -21.70
C TYR A 79 5.15 -10.49 -22.74
N ASP A 80 6.05 -11.21 -23.42
CA ASP A 80 6.86 -11.00 -24.63
C ASP A 80 7.44 -9.60 -24.94
#